data_AF-A0A3F2RNQ6-F1
#
_entry.id   AF-A0A3F2RNQ6-F1
#
_cell.length_a   1.000
_cell.length_b   1.000
_cell.length_c   1.000
_cell.angle_alpha   90.00
_cell.angle_beta   90.00
_cell.angle_gamma   90.00
#
_symmetry.space_group_name_H-M   'P 1'
#
loop_
_entity.id
_entity.type
_entity.pdbx_description
1 polymer ?
#
loop_
_entity_poly.entity_id
_entity_poly.type
_entity_poly.pdbx_seq_one_letter_code
_entity_poly.pdbx_strand_id
1 'polypeptide(L)'
;MQEEQEKSVGGFAENDLRRALDWMQRDVEQRARENRAVRETLARAIHDITGVIADCVDSEAAELLLHAATVATGTEAGVGNNAGVIELLPDKVDDLVNQWEDALARHHPNVASSDTVQMYQQKLELLESRMQDVLQQVACDHEQFEYEQIKWALEKRQRREKYDEVLDASVKVLKVLIIREKLMKKHERTQQRGREEIQEQQLNLARQVASLQGMTKELMQECAMVLLVLQQLAVLKTNTCQGQNARSSWTLPAKPVQMKSMIKRLRKMEMALGEVCVLETVNCIRAPCPIQTCVATSSGSANSTVCSMECGEFQECQIYAPDGSEYCADVCIEGRCPKGVTCELQEVQCIRAPCPPVAVCNNEATAQGN
;
A
#
# COMPACT_ATOMS: atom_id res chain seq x y z
N MET A 1 -6.24 -6.48 1.29
CA MET A 1 -5.54 -5.46 0.48
C MET A 1 -6.37 -4.96 -0.71
N GLN A 2 -7.12 -5.79 -1.45
CA GLN A 2 -8.04 -5.29 -2.49
C GLN A 2 -9.31 -4.60 -1.93
N GLU A 3 -9.89 -5.09 -0.82
CA GLU A 3 -11.08 -4.46 -0.20
C GLU A 3 -10.83 -3.07 0.40
N GLU A 4 -9.62 -2.76 0.87
CA GLU A 4 -9.30 -1.42 1.39
C GLU A 4 -9.12 -0.39 0.27
N GLN A 5 -8.70 -0.84 -0.91
CA GLN A 5 -8.49 0.04 -2.06
C GLN A 5 -9.84 0.43 -2.71
N GLU A 6 -10.82 -0.48 -2.75
CA GLU A 6 -12.19 -0.17 -3.20
C GLU A 6 -12.94 0.74 -2.22
N LYS A 7 -12.74 0.58 -0.90
CA LYS A 7 -13.28 1.52 0.11
C LYS A 7 -12.70 2.93 -0.02
N SER A 8 -11.43 3.05 -0.36
CA SER A 8 -10.75 4.34 -0.56
C SER A 8 -11.29 5.10 -1.79
N VAL A 9 -11.49 4.41 -2.92
CA VAL A 9 -12.00 5.03 -4.15
C VAL A 9 -13.49 5.35 -4.05
N GLY A 10 -14.29 4.47 -3.44
CA GLY A 10 -15.71 4.72 -3.17
C GLY A 10 -15.93 5.90 -2.22
N GLY A 11 -15.12 6.01 -1.16
CA GLY A 11 -15.19 7.14 -0.23
C GLY A 11 -14.84 8.49 -0.86
N PHE A 12 -13.99 8.52 -1.90
CA PHE A 12 -13.68 9.75 -2.61
C PHE A 12 -14.86 10.26 -3.45
N ALA A 13 -15.51 9.37 -4.20
CA ALA A 13 -16.68 9.71 -5.02
C ALA A 13 -17.90 10.12 -4.17
N GLU A 14 -18.12 9.46 -3.02
CA GLU A 14 -19.21 9.81 -2.10
C GLU A 14 -18.98 11.19 -1.46
N ASN A 15 -17.74 11.52 -1.09
CA ASN A 15 -17.39 12.82 -0.56
C ASN A 15 -17.57 13.96 -1.57
N ASP A 16 -17.28 13.71 -2.86
CA ASP A 16 -17.50 14.68 -3.92
C ASP A 16 -19.00 14.89 -4.20
N LEU A 17 -19.81 13.82 -4.15
CA LEU A 17 -21.26 13.92 -4.27
C LEU A 17 -21.87 14.72 -3.10
N ARG A 18 -21.44 14.46 -1.86
CA ARG A 18 -21.88 15.23 -0.69
C ARG A 18 -21.53 16.70 -0.80
N ARG A 19 -20.30 17.04 -1.21
CA ARG A 19 -19.92 18.45 -1.42
C ARG A 19 -20.74 19.12 -2.52
N ALA A 20 -21.08 18.39 -3.59
CA ALA A 20 -21.92 18.92 -4.65
C ALA A 20 -23.34 19.21 -4.14
N LEU A 21 -23.92 18.31 -3.35
CA LEU A 21 -25.23 18.52 -2.71
C LEU A 21 -25.20 19.69 -1.73
N ASP A 22 -24.16 19.80 -0.88
CA ASP A 22 -24.00 20.92 0.05
C ASP A 22 -23.86 22.27 -0.68
N TRP A 23 -23.23 22.27 -1.85
CA TRP A 23 -23.11 23.47 -2.68
C TRP A 23 -24.45 23.83 -3.32
N MET A 24 -25.16 22.85 -3.89
CA MET A 24 -26.51 23.07 -4.44
C MET A 24 -27.49 23.55 -3.37
N GLN A 25 -27.42 23.00 -2.16
CA GLN A 25 -28.23 23.44 -1.04
C GLN A 25 -27.91 24.89 -0.67
N ARG A 26 -26.62 25.26 -0.59
CA ARG A 26 -26.20 26.64 -0.34
C ARG A 26 -26.63 27.59 -1.45
N ASP A 27 -26.58 27.18 -2.71
CA ASP A 27 -27.07 27.96 -3.86
C ASP A 27 -28.59 28.19 -3.77
N VAL A 28 -29.37 27.14 -3.46
CA VAL A 28 -30.82 27.26 -3.25
C VAL A 28 -31.14 28.19 -2.08
N GLU A 29 -30.43 28.06 -0.96
CA GLU A 29 -30.60 28.93 0.21
C GLU A 29 -30.20 30.38 -0.05
N GLN A 30 -29.15 30.59 -0.85
CA GLN A 30 -28.68 31.91 -1.24
C GLN A 30 -29.69 32.58 -2.17
N ARG A 31 -30.15 31.89 -3.22
CA ARG A 31 -31.23 32.36 -4.11
C ARG A 31 -32.52 32.62 -3.35
N ALA A 32 -32.84 31.82 -2.34
CA ALA A 32 -34.01 32.05 -1.50
C ALA A 32 -33.86 33.32 -0.65
N ARG A 33 -32.65 33.61 -0.13
CA ARG A 33 -32.34 34.84 0.59
C ARG A 33 -32.40 36.08 -0.31
N GLU A 34 -31.82 36.00 -1.50
CA GLU A 34 -31.85 37.08 -2.50
C GLU A 34 -33.29 37.36 -2.96
N ASN A 35 -34.06 36.32 -3.31
CA ASN A 35 -35.47 36.48 -3.65
C ASN A 35 -36.27 37.10 -2.50
N ARG A 36 -35.99 36.73 -1.25
CA ARG A 36 -36.63 37.35 -0.08
C ARG A 36 -36.26 38.83 0.02
N ALA A 37 -34.98 39.18 -0.09
CA ALA A 37 -34.52 40.57 -0.02
C ALA A 37 -35.12 41.45 -1.14
N VAL A 38 -35.22 40.92 -2.36
CA VAL A 38 -35.88 41.59 -3.49
C VAL A 38 -37.37 41.78 -3.21
N ARG A 39 -38.08 40.72 -2.76
CA ARG A 39 -39.50 40.81 -2.41
C ARG A 39 -39.77 41.82 -1.30
N GLU A 40 -38.96 41.83 -0.25
CA GLU A 40 -39.07 42.80 0.84
C GLU A 40 -38.82 44.24 0.36
N THR A 41 -37.87 44.43 -0.55
CA THR A 41 -37.55 45.75 -1.10
C THR A 41 -38.67 46.25 -2.01
N LEU A 42 -39.19 45.38 -2.86
CA LEU A 42 -40.32 45.69 -3.73
C LEU A 42 -41.60 45.95 -2.92
N ALA A 43 -41.87 45.17 -1.88
CA ALA A 43 -42.99 45.43 -0.97
C ALA A 43 -42.89 46.79 -0.27
N ARG A 44 -41.70 47.15 0.22
CA ARG A 44 -41.45 48.49 0.79
C ARG A 44 -41.70 49.59 -0.24
N ALA A 45 -41.20 49.43 -1.47
CA ALA A 45 -41.41 50.39 -2.54
C ALA A 45 -42.89 50.55 -2.91
N ILE A 46 -43.64 49.45 -2.97
CA ILE A 46 -45.10 49.48 -3.21
C ILE A 46 -45.80 50.30 -2.11
N HIS A 47 -45.47 50.09 -0.84
CA HIS A 47 -46.03 50.87 0.27
C HIS A 47 -45.63 52.34 0.22
N ASP A 48 -44.36 52.64 -0.07
CA ASP A 48 -43.85 54.02 -0.20
C ASP A 48 -44.59 54.78 -1.32
N ILE A 49 -44.75 54.16 -2.49
CA ILE A 49 -45.48 54.72 -3.64
C ILE A 49 -46.97 54.88 -3.32
N THR A 50 -47.58 53.86 -2.72
CA THR A 50 -49.00 53.91 -2.33
C THR A 50 -49.25 55.05 -1.35
N GLY A 51 -48.38 55.24 -0.35
CA GLY A 51 -48.49 56.34 0.60
C GLY A 51 -48.41 57.71 -0.08
N VAL A 52 -47.48 57.86 -1.04
CA VAL A 52 -47.37 59.08 -1.86
C VAL A 52 -48.66 59.39 -2.63
N ILE A 53 -49.29 58.38 -3.21
CA ILE A 53 -50.54 58.54 -3.96
C ILE A 53 -51.73 58.78 -3.01
N ALA A 54 -51.77 58.07 -1.88
CA ALA A 54 -52.78 58.23 -0.84
C ALA A 54 -52.83 59.66 -0.29
N ASP A 55 -51.67 60.30 -0.12
CA ASP A 55 -51.55 61.71 0.30
C ASP A 55 -52.16 62.70 -0.74
N CYS A 56 -52.29 62.27 -2.00
CA CYS A 56 -52.81 63.09 -3.10
C CYS A 56 -54.30 62.86 -3.38
N VAL A 57 -54.96 61.85 -2.82
CA VAL A 57 -56.35 61.51 -3.18
C VAL A 57 -57.29 61.80 -2.01
N ASP A 58 -58.60 61.64 -2.22
CA ASP A 58 -59.55 61.75 -1.12
C ASP A 58 -59.34 60.62 -0.09
N SER A 59 -59.74 60.89 1.16
CA SER A 59 -59.48 59.98 2.29
C SER A 59 -60.07 58.57 2.09
N GLU A 60 -61.17 58.44 1.35
CA GLU A 60 -61.81 57.14 1.09
C GLU A 60 -60.99 56.34 0.06
N ALA A 61 -60.57 56.98 -1.05
CA ALA A 61 -59.66 56.37 -2.02
C ALA A 61 -58.29 56.02 -1.39
N ALA A 62 -57.77 56.87 -0.50
CA ALA A 62 -56.51 56.63 0.20
C ALA A 62 -56.53 55.35 1.06
N GLU A 63 -57.59 55.14 1.84
CA GLU A 63 -57.75 53.93 2.65
C GLU A 63 -57.86 52.67 1.78
N LEU A 64 -58.59 52.73 0.67
CA LEU A 64 -58.71 51.62 -0.28
C LEU A 64 -57.35 51.25 -0.89
N LEU A 65 -56.56 52.25 -1.29
CA LEU A 65 -55.22 52.03 -1.86
C LEU A 65 -54.26 51.41 -0.85
N LEU A 66 -54.23 51.91 0.39
CA LEU A 66 -53.38 51.35 1.45
C LEU A 66 -53.77 49.91 1.77
N HIS A 67 -55.06 49.60 1.82
CA HIS A 67 -55.53 48.24 2.01
C HIS A 67 -55.13 47.33 0.84
N ALA A 68 -55.34 47.78 -0.40
CA ALA A 68 -54.93 47.02 -1.59
C ALA A 68 -53.41 46.76 -1.62
N ALA A 69 -52.58 47.71 -1.17
CA ALA A 69 -51.14 47.52 -1.01
C ALA A 69 -50.78 46.47 0.06
N THR A 70 -51.49 46.46 1.19
CA THR A 70 -51.29 45.40 2.21
C THR A 70 -51.63 44.01 1.67
N VAL A 71 -52.71 43.91 0.89
CA VAL A 71 -53.12 42.66 0.23
C VAL A 71 -52.11 42.24 -0.84
N ALA A 72 -51.67 43.16 -1.69
CA ALA A 72 -50.72 42.86 -2.78
C ALA A 72 -49.34 42.41 -2.27
N THR A 73 -48.93 42.90 -1.09
CA THR A 73 -47.65 42.56 -0.47
C THR A 73 -47.72 41.41 0.55
N GLY A 74 -48.92 40.88 0.82
CA GLY A 74 -49.12 39.83 1.81
C GLY A 74 -48.74 40.24 3.23
N THR A 75 -48.79 41.54 3.54
CA THR A 75 -48.40 42.10 4.85
C THR A 75 -49.55 42.14 5.86
N GLU A 76 -50.64 41.40 5.60
CA GLU A 76 -51.76 41.30 6.55
C GLU A 76 -51.25 40.89 7.95
N ALA A 77 -51.63 41.67 8.96
CA ALA A 77 -51.31 41.45 10.36
C ALA A 77 -52.09 40.22 10.90
N GLY A 78 -51.71 39.03 10.45
CA GLY A 78 -52.25 37.75 10.90
C GLY A 78 -51.54 37.26 12.16
N VAL A 79 -52.32 37.05 13.22
CA VAL A 79 -51.95 36.61 14.58
C VAL A 79 -51.34 35.20 14.60
N GLY A 80 -50.10 35.05 14.13
CA GLY A 80 -49.34 33.80 14.19
C GLY A 80 -47.84 34.07 14.27
N ASN A 81 -47.16 33.46 15.24
CA ASN A 81 -45.76 33.70 15.62
C ASN A 81 -44.69 33.36 14.54
N ASN A 82 -45.07 33.21 13.28
CA ASN A 82 -44.16 33.01 12.18
C ASN A 82 -43.91 34.38 11.55
N ALA A 83 -42.70 34.93 11.72
CA ALA A 83 -42.29 36.20 11.12
C ALA A 83 -42.78 36.29 9.67
N GLY A 84 -43.60 37.30 9.38
CA GLY A 84 -44.36 37.44 8.15
C GLY A 84 -43.49 37.28 6.92
N VAL A 85 -43.68 36.18 6.21
CA VAL A 85 -43.07 35.98 4.90
C VAL A 85 -43.78 36.92 3.93
N ILE A 86 -43.09 37.95 3.47
CA ILE A 86 -43.61 38.85 2.44
C ILE A 86 -43.77 38.05 1.14
N GLU A 87 -45.03 37.85 0.75
CA GLU A 87 -45.42 37.15 -0.46
C GLU A 87 -46.08 38.15 -1.40
N LEU A 88 -45.33 38.61 -2.40
CA LEU A 88 -45.85 39.45 -3.46
C LEU A 88 -46.78 38.63 -4.35
N LEU A 89 -48.02 39.07 -4.47
CA LEU A 89 -49.03 38.50 -5.35
C LEU A 89 -49.06 39.31 -6.66
N PRO A 90 -48.46 38.84 -7.78
CA PRO A 90 -48.31 39.63 -9.00
C PRO A 90 -49.63 40.18 -9.53
N ASP A 91 -50.66 39.33 -9.60
CA ASP A 91 -52.00 39.73 -10.05
C ASP A 91 -52.59 40.87 -9.19
N LYS A 92 -52.25 40.91 -7.90
CA LYS A 92 -52.71 41.96 -6.97
C LYS A 92 -51.88 43.22 -7.03
N VAL A 93 -50.60 43.12 -7.40
CA VAL A 93 -49.79 44.29 -7.73
C VAL A 93 -50.34 44.96 -8.98
N ASP A 94 -50.72 44.19 -10.01
CA ASP A 94 -51.32 44.76 -11.22
C ASP A 94 -52.70 45.41 -10.93
N ASP A 95 -53.55 44.74 -10.14
CA ASP A 95 -54.82 45.32 -9.67
C ASP A 95 -54.58 46.65 -8.91
N LEU A 96 -53.53 46.73 -8.08
CA LEU A 96 -53.17 47.93 -7.33
C LEU A 96 -52.67 49.05 -8.23
N VAL A 97 -51.85 48.73 -9.24
CA VAL A 97 -51.37 49.72 -10.22
C VAL A 97 -52.53 50.32 -11.00
N ASN A 98 -53.50 49.49 -11.43
CA ASN A 98 -54.71 50.00 -12.07
C ASN A 98 -55.51 50.92 -11.14
N GLN A 99 -55.58 50.60 -9.85
CA GLN A 99 -56.24 51.46 -8.85
C GLN A 99 -55.50 52.78 -8.62
N TRP A 100 -54.15 52.77 -8.66
CA TRP A 100 -53.36 54.00 -8.63
C TRP A 100 -53.71 54.91 -9.81
N GLU A 101 -53.74 54.37 -11.02
CA GLU A 101 -54.06 55.11 -12.25
C GLU A 101 -55.49 55.69 -12.20
N ASP A 102 -56.47 54.88 -11.80
CA ASP A 102 -57.86 55.30 -11.64
C ASP A 102 -58.04 56.41 -10.60
N ALA A 103 -57.36 56.28 -9.45
CA ALA A 103 -57.44 57.26 -8.37
C ALA A 103 -56.80 58.60 -8.79
N LEU A 104 -55.66 58.54 -9.46
CA LEU A 104 -54.99 59.72 -10.03
C LEU A 104 -55.85 60.38 -11.13
N ALA A 105 -56.50 59.60 -11.99
CA ALA A 105 -57.36 60.12 -13.06
C ALA A 105 -58.62 60.83 -12.53
N ARG A 106 -59.18 60.36 -11.41
CA ARG A 106 -60.32 61.01 -10.72
C ARG A 106 -59.91 62.28 -9.96
N HIS A 107 -58.63 62.40 -9.61
CA HIS A 107 -58.14 63.55 -8.89
C HIS A 107 -58.01 64.76 -9.84
N HIS A 108 -58.97 65.68 -9.78
CA HIS A 108 -58.85 66.96 -10.46
C HIS A 108 -57.71 67.77 -9.82
N PRO A 109 -56.76 68.32 -10.60
CA PRO A 109 -55.63 69.07 -10.08
C PRO A 109 -56.13 70.40 -9.52
N ASN A 110 -56.63 70.38 -8.28
CA ASN A 110 -56.63 71.57 -7.46
C ASN A 110 -55.17 71.91 -7.22
N VAL A 111 -54.78 73.14 -7.58
CA VAL A 111 -53.42 73.68 -7.58
C VAL A 111 -52.63 73.15 -6.38
N ALA A 112 -51.84 72.10 -6.61
CA ALA A 112 -50.97 71.53 -5.59
C ALA A 112 -50.00 72.64 -5.18
N SER A 113 -49.88 72.88 -3.86
CA SER A 113 -48.95 73.88 -3.35
C SER A 113 -47.53 73.54 -3.84
N SER A 114 -46.72 74.55 -4.13
CA SER A 114 -45.34 74.36 -4.58
C SER A 114 -44.52 73.44 -3.65
N ASP A 115 -44.85 73.42 -2.36
CA ASP A 115 -44.16 72.62 -1.33
C ASP A 115 -44.43 71.11 -1.47
N THR A 116 -45.66 70.72 -1.83
CA THR A 116 -45.99 69.29 -2.02
C THR A 116 -45.32 68.73 -3.27
N VAL A 117 -45.25 69.52 -4.35
CA VAL A 117 -44.53 69.14 -5.58
C VAL A 117 -43.04 68.94 -5.30
N GLN A 118 -42.40 69.84 -4.54
CA GLN A 118 -40.99 69.67 -4.15
C GLN A 118 -40.77 68.42 -3.30
N MET A 119 -41.66 68.11 -2.37
CA MET A 119 -41.55 66.92 -1.53
C MET A 119 -41.63 65.62 -2.34
N TYR A 120 -42.54 65.54 -3.33
CA TYR A 120 -42.62 64.38 -4.22
C TYR A 120 -41.42 64.26 -5.15
N GLN A 121 -40.92 65.38 -5.67
CA GLN A 121 -39.68 65.40 -6.47
C GLN A 121 -38.52 64.79 -5.68
N GLN A 122 -38.35 65.19 -4.40
CA GLN A 122 -37.30 64.66 -3.54
C GLN A 122 -37.50 63.15 -3.22
N LYS A 123 -38.74 62.71 -3.00
CA LYS A 123 -39.05 61.27 -2.82
C LYS A 123 -38.74 60.44 -4.06
N LEU A 124 -39.05 60.96 -5.26
CA LEU A 124 -38.73 60.32 -6.53
C LEU A 124 -37.22 60.18 -6.74
N GLU A 125 -36.46 61.26 -6.49
CA GLU A 125 -34.99 61.22 -6.58
C GLU A 125 -34.39 60.20 -5.59
N LEU A 126 -34.93 60.11 -4.38
CA LEU A 126 -34.50 59.12 -3.39
C LEU A 126 -34.81 57.68 -3.84
N LEU A 127 -36.00 57.44 -4.38
CA LEU A 127 -36.40 56.13 -4.92
C LEU A 127 -35.53 55.72 -6.11
N GLU A 128 -35.28 56.64 -7.03
CA GLU A 128 -34.41 56.42 -8.18
C GLU A 128 -32.98 56.08 -7.75
N SER A 129 -32.41 56.82 -6.78
CA SER A 129 -31.10 56.52 -6.21
C SER A 129 -31.05 55.13 -5.58
N ARG A 130 -32.06 54.75 -4.78
CA ARG A 130 -32.12 53.41 -4.14
C ARG A 130 -32.28 52.30 -5.17
N MET A 131 -33.05 52.52 -6.23
CA MET A 131 -33.20 51.57 -7.33
C MET A 131 -31.87 51.35 -8.05
N GLN A 132 -31.11 52.42 -8.28
CA GLN A 132 -29.78 52.33 -8.89
C GLN A 132 -28.80 51.54 -8.02
N ASP A 133 -28.83 51.73 -6.69
CA ASP A 133 -28.00 50.96 -5.76
C ASP A 133 -28.33 49.46 -5.80
N VAL A 134 -29.62 49.11 -5.85
CA VAL A 134 -30.06 47.71 -5.98
C VAL A 134 -29.62 47.10 -7.30
N LEU A 135 -29.75 47.83 -8.41
CA LEU A 135 -29.28 47.36 -9.72
C LEU A 135 -27.76 47.12 -9.72
N GLN A 136 -27.00 48.02 -9.12
CA GLN A 136 -25.54 47.87 -8.99
C GLN A 136 -25.17 46.67 -8.12
N GLN A 137 -25.88 46.46 -7.01
CA GLN A 137 -25.67 45.31 -6.13
C GLN A 137 -25.95 43.99 -6.87
N VAL A 138 -27.08 43.91 -7.60
CA VAL A 138 -27.42 42.72 -8.40
C VAL A 138 -26.38 42.46 -9.49
N ALA A 139 -25.84 43.51 -10.12
CA ALA A 139 -24.77 43.36 -11.10
C ALA A 139 -23.49 42.79 -10.45
N CYS A 140 -23.08 43.31 -9.29
CA CYS A 140 -21.92 42.78 -8.55
C CYS A 140 -22.12 41.33 -8.09
N ASP A 141 -23.30 40.98 -7.58
CA ASP A 141 -23.63 39.61 -7.16
C ASP A 141 -23.62 38.64 -8.36
N HIS A 142 -24.08 39.10 -9.53
CA HIS A 142 -24.04 38.31 -10.76
C HIS A 142 -22.60 38.05 -11.24
N GLU A 143 -21.73 39.06 -11.25
CA GLU A 143 -20.31 38.90 -11.60
C GLU A 143 -19.60 37.94 -10.62
N GLN A 144 -19.90 38.06 -9.33
CA GLN A 144 -19.36 37.14 -8.31
C GLN A 144 -19.82 35.70 -8.56
N PHE A 145 -21.09 35.50 -8.90
CA PHE A 145 -21.63 34.19 -9.25
C PHE A 145 -20.91 33.57 -10.45
N GLU A 146 -20.70 34.34 -11.53
CA GLU A 146 -19.97 33.85 -12.70
C GLU A 146 -18.52 33.48 -12.35
N TYR A 147 -17.85 34.28 -11.51
CA TYR A 147 -16.51 33.97 -11.02
C TYR A 147 -16.48 32.65 -10.24
N GLU A 148 -17.40 32.44 -9.30
CA GLU A 148 -17.47 31.21 -8.51
C GLU A 148 -17.77 29.99 -9.38
N GLN A 149 -18.62 30.13 -10.41
CA GLN A 149 -18.93 29.07 -11.36
C GLN A 149 -17.67 28.67 -12.16
N ILE A 150 -16.92 29.64 -12.68
CA ILE A 150 -15.67 29.40 -13.42
C ILE A 150 -14.61 28.76 -12.49
N LYS A 151 -14.46 29.27 -11.26
CA LYS A 151 -13.53 28.74 -10.26
C LYS A 151 -13.83 27.26 -9.97
N TRP A 152 -15.09 26.92 -9.75
CA TRP A 152 -15.51 25.54 -9.50
C TRP A 152 -15.23 24.63 -10.70
N ALA A 153 -15.51 25.10 -11.91
CA ALA A 153 -15.22 24.33 -13.13
C ALA A 153 -13.72 24.05 -13.30
N LEU A 154 -12.85 25.00 -12.93
CA LEU A 154 -11.40 24.83 -12.93
C LEU A 154 -10.94 23.81 -11.88
N GLU A 155 -11.40 23.96 -10.64
CA GLU A 155 -11.08 23.02 -9.55
C GLU A 155 -11.49 21.58 -9.90
N LYS A 156 -12.65 21.41 -10.56
CA LYS A 156 -13.13 20.11 -11.03
C LYS A 156 -12.21 19.50 -12.09
N ARG A 157 -11.67 20.30 -13.02
CA ARG A 157 -10.68 19.80 -14.00
C ARG A 157 -9.39 19.38 -13.32
N GLN A 158 -8.86 20.22 -12.44
CA GLN A 158 -7.62 19.92 -11.72
C GLN A 158 -7.73 18.63 -10.89
N ARG A 159 -8.88 18.36 -10.28
CA ARG A 159 -9.10 17.07 -9.59
C ARG A 159 -9.12 15.88 -10.52
N ARG A 160 -9.74 16.00 -11.71
CA ARG A 160 -9.71 14.92 -12.72
C ARG A 160 -8.30 14.65 -13.20
N GLU A 161 -7.53 15.69 -13.47
CA GLU A 161 -6.12 15.56 -13.88
C GLU A 161 -5.30 14.81 -12.82
N LYS A 162 -5.44 15.16 -11.53
CA LYS A 162 -4.80 14.42 -10.44
C LYS A 162 -5.24 12.95 -10.37
N TYR A 163 -6.52 12.66 -10.62
CA TYR A 163 -7.01 11.29 -10.66
C TYR A 163 -6.41 10.51 -11.83
N ASP A 164 -6.33 11.12 -13.01
CA ASP A 164 -5.73 10.51 -14.21
C ASP A 164 -4.23 10.26 -14.01
N GLU A 165 -3.51 11.17 -13.35
CA GLU A 165 -2.10 10.97 -12.97
C GLU A 165 -1.91 9.77 -12.03
N VAL A 166 -2.76 9.64 -11.01
CA VAL A 166 -2.73 8.50 -10.07
C VAL A 166 -3.08 7.20 -10.80
N LEU A 167 -4.04 7.23 -11.72
CA LEU A 167 -4.43 6.07 -12.51
C LEU A 167 -3.29 5.63 -13.44
N ASP A 168 -2.64 6.57 -14.14
CA ASP A 168 -1.47 6.29 -14.99
C ASP A 168 -0.31 5.70 -14.17
N ALA A 169 -0.01 6.28 -13.00
CA ALA A 169 0.98 5.73 -12.07
C ALA A 169 0.64 4.30 -11.62
N SER A 170 -0.63 4.05 -11.30
CA SER A 170 -1.13 2.73 -10.90
C SER A 170 -1.00 1.69 -12.02
N VAL A 171 -1.33 2.08 -13.26
CA VAL A 171 -1.15 1.23 -14.44
C VAL A 171 0.33 0.94 -14.69
N LYS A 172 1.23 1.92 -14.50
CA LYS A 172 2.68 1.72 -14.61
C LYS A 172 3.20 0.74 -13.55
N VAL A 173 2.77 0.87 -12.29
CA VAL A 173 3.14 -0.06 -11.21
C VAL A 173 2.64 -1.47 -11.52
N LEU A 174 1.38 -1.61 -11.97
CA LEU A 174 0.82 -2.91 -12.34
C LEU A 174 1.61 -3.58 -13.47
N LYS A 175 2.01 -2.82 -14.50
CA LYS A 175 2.88 -3.33 -15.58
C LYS A 175 4.21 -3.86 -15.04
N VAL A 176 4.85 -3.13 -14.11
CA VAL A 176 6.10 -3.58 -13.47
C VAL A 176 5.90 -4.86 -12.67
N LEU A 177 4.82 -4.97 -11.89
CA LEU A 177 4.50 -6.18 -11.13
C LEU A 177 4.28 -7.39 -12.03
N ILE A 178 3.54 -7.23 -13.13
CA ILE A 178 3.33 -8.29 -14.11
C ILE A 178 4.65 -8.73 -14.76
N ILE A 179 5.54 -7.79 -15.11
CA ILE A 179 6.87 -8.11 -15.65
C ILE A 179 7.69 -8.89 -14.61
N ARG A 180 7.71 -8.43 -13.35
CA ARG A 180 8.42 -9.09 -12.26
C ARG A 180 7.91 -10.52 -12.05
N GLU A 181 6.60 -10.73 -12.03
CA GLU A 181 6.00 -12.07 -11.90
C GLU A 181 6.41 -13.00 -13.04
N LYS A 182 6.38 -12.51 -14.30
CA LYS A 182 6.84 -13.28 -15.46
C LYS A 182 8.32 -13.65 -15.37
N LEU A 183 9.17 -12.74 -14.89
CA LEU A 183 10.60 -13.01 -14.68
C LEU A 183 10.84 -14.03 -13.58
N MET A 184 10.12 -13.92 -12.44
CA MET A 184 10.20 -14.90 -11.35
C MET A 184 9.78 -16.28 -11.82
N LYS A 185 8.67 -16.39 -12.56
CA LYS A 185 8.19 -17.66 -13.13
C LYS A 185 9.14 -18.25 -14.17
N LYS A 186 9.83 -17.41 -14.94
CA LYS A 186 10.89 -17.85 -15.87
C LYS A 186 12.10 -18.38 -15.09
N HIS A 187 12.51 -17.71 -14.02
CA HIS A 187 13.62 -18.13 -13.18
C HIS A 187 13.33 -19.46 -12.50
N GLU A 188 12.14 -19.61 -11.92
CA GLU A 188 11.67 -20.85 -11.29
C GLU A 188 11.69 -22.05 -12.26
N ARG A 189 11.20 -21.87 -13.49
CA ARG A 189 11.26 -22.92 -14.53
C ARG A 189 12.69 -23.31 -14.91
N THR A 190 13.61 -22.35 -14.95
CA THR A 190 15.02 -22.65 -15.22
C THR A 190 15.67 -23.37 -14.05
N GLN A 191 15.36 -22.97 -12.81
CA GLN A 191 15.84 -23.66 -11.63
C GLN A 191 15.30 -25.10 -11.55
N GLN A 192 14.02 -25.31 -11.87
CA GLN A 192 13.40 -26.63 -11.90
C GLN A 192 14.07 -27.56 -12.91
N ARG A 193 14.34 -27.07 -14.14
CA ARG A 193 15.10 -27.84 -15.14
C ARG A 193 16.49 -28.22 -14.66
N GLY A 194 17.22 -27.29 -14.05
CA GLY A 194 18.53 -27.60 -13.47
C GLY A 194 18.47 -28.65 -12.36
N ARG A 195 17.42 -28.64 -11.53
CA ARG A 195 17.20 -29.68 -10.51
C ARG A 195 16.91 -31.05 -11.13
N GLU A 196 16.06 -31.09 -12.16
CA GLU A 196 15.73 -32.33 -12.89
C GLU A 196 16.97 -32.92 -13.57
N GLU A 197 17.80 -32.08 -14.21
CA GLU A 197 19.08 -32.49 -14.80
C GLU A 197 20.05 -33.07 -13.75
N ILE A 198 20.19 -32.41 -12.59
CA ILE A 198 21.03 -32.91 -11.50
C ILE A 198 20.48 -34.24 -10.95
N GLN A 199 19.16 -34.35 -10.78
CA GLN A 199 18.51 -35.57 -10.30
C GLN A 199 18.70 -36.73 -11.28
N GLU A 200 18.60 -36.47 -12.59
CA GLU A 200 18.87 -37.46 -13.62
C GLU A 200 20.33 -37.92 -13.61
N GLN A 201 21.28 -36.99 -13.46
CA GLN A 201 22.70 -37.32 -13.31
C GLN A 201 22.96 -38.17 -12.06
N GLN A 202 22.36 -37.82 -10.91
CA GLN A 202 22.46 -38.61 -9.68
C GLN A 202 21.89 -40.02 -9.86
N LEU A 203 20.76 -40.15 -10.54
CA LEU A 203 20.15 -41.46 -10.82
C LEU A 203 21.02 -42.30 -11.76
N ASN A 204 21.65 -41.68 -12.77
CA ASN A 204 22.59 -42.35 -13.65
C ASN A 204 23.86 -42.80 -12.92
N LEU A 205 24.41 -41.96 -12.03
CA LEU A 205 25.52 -42.34 -11.14
C LEU A 205 25.14 -43.51 -10.23
N ALA A 206 23.96 -43.48 -9.62
CA ALA A 206 23.47 -44.56 -8.76
C ALA A 206 23.35 -45.89 -9.54
N ARG A 207 22.87 -45.86 -10.79
CA ARG A 207 22.83 -47.04 -11.67
C ARG A 207 24.24 -47.57 -11.97
N GLN A 208 25.19 -46.69 -12.26
CA GLN A 208 26.58 -47.09 -12.52
C GLN A 208 27.21 -47.74 -11.27
N VAL A 209 27.00 -47.15 -10.09
CA VAL A 209 27.47 -47.72 -8.83
C VAL A 209 26.84 -49.09 -8.58
N ALA A 210 25.54 -49.25 -8.77
CA ALA A 210 24.85 -50.54 -8.62
C ALA A 210 25.41 -51.60 -9.60
N SER A 211 25.69 -51.24 -10.85
CA SER A 211 26.31 -52.12 -11.83
C SER A 211 27.73 -52.55 -11.41
N LEU A 212 28.56 -51.60 -10.97
CA LEU A 212 29.91 -51.87 -10.45
C LEU A 212 29.88 -52.78 -9.22
N GLN A 213 28.94 -52.56 -8.30
CA GLN A 213 28.72 -53.43 -7.15
C GLN A 213 28.34 -54.85 -7.58
N GLY A 214 27.47 -54.99 -8.59
CA GLY A 214 27.10 -56.28 -9.18
C GLY A 214 28.31 -57.03 -9.74
N MET A 215 29.09 -56.39 -10.62
CA MET A 215 30.31 -56.97 -11.19
C MET A 215 31.35 -57.34 -10.12
N THR A 216 31.47 -56.52 -9.07
CA THR A 216 32.39 -56.80 -7.94
C THR A 216 31.97 -58.06 -7.18
N LYS A 217 30.66 -58.26 -6.97
CA LYS A 217 30.13 -59.46 -6.32
C LYS A 217 30.37 -60.73 -7.15
N GLU A 218 30.11 -60.66 -8.46
CA GLU A 218 30.40 -61.77 -9.39
C GLU A 218 31.89 -62.13 -9.37
N LEU A 219 32.77 -61.13 -9.49
CA LEU A 219 34.21 -61.35 -9.43
C LEU A 219 34.67 -61.97 -8.10
N MET A 220 34.09 -61.52 -6.96
CA MET A 220 34.37 -62.11 -5.66
C MET A 220 33.92 -63.58 -5.58
N GLN A 221 32.78 -63.92 -6.18
CA GLN A 221 32.27 -65.29 -6.24
C GLN A 221 33.19 -66.19 -7.09
N GLU A 222 33.60 -65.74 -8.27
CA GLU A 222 34.54 -66.47 -9.14
C GLU A 222 35.88 -66.70 -8.43
N CYS A 223 36.43 -65.67 -7.77
CA CYS A 223 37.66 -65.79 -6.98
C CYS A 223 37.51 -66.80 -5.83
N ALA A 224 36.36 -66.84 -5.16
CA ALA A 224 36.08 -67.79 -4.10
C ALA A 224 36.00 -69.23 -4.64
N MET A 225 35.37 -69.45 -5.80
CA MET A 225 35.32 -70.77 -6.44
C MET A 225 36.72 -71.27 -6.83
N VAL A 226 37.55 -70.42 -7.44
CA VAL A 226 38.95 -70.76 -7.77
C VAL A 226 39.74 -71.13 -6.52
N LEU A 227 39.56 -70.39 -5.41
CA LEU A 227 40.20 -70.70 -4.14
C LEU A 227 39.78 -72.07 -3.58
N LEU A 228 38.50 -72.43 -3.67
CA LEU A 228 38.00 -73.73 -3.23
C LEU A 228 38.61 -74.87 -4.06
N VAL A 229 38.68 -74.73 -5.38
CA VAL A 229 39.32 -75.72 -6.28
C VAL A 229 40.80 -75.89 -5.95
N LEU A 230 41.53 -74.77 -5.77
CA LEU A 230 42.94 -74.81 -5.38
C LEU A 230 43.15 -75.49 -4.02
N GLN A 231 42.24 -75.28 -3.06
CA GLN A 231 42.27 -75.93 -1.75
C GLN A 231 42.03 -77.46 -1.87
N GLN A 232 41.04 -77.89 -2.66
CA GLN A 232 40.78 -79.32 -2.90
C GLN A 232 41.97 -80.01 -3.58
N LEU A 233 42.58 -79.38 -4.58
CA LEU A 233 43.78 -79.89 -5.24
C LEU A 233 44.96 -80.04 -4.26
N ALA A 234 45.13 -79.07 -3.35
CA ALA A 234 46.16 -79.16 -2.31
C ALA A 234 45.93 -80.35 -1.36
N VAL A 235 44.68 -80.59 -0.94
CA VAL A 235 44.32 -81.74 -0.07
C VAL A 235 44.49 -83.08 -0.79
N LEU A 236 44.07 -83.18 -2.06
CA LEU A 236 44.25 -84.40 -2.86
C LEU A 236 45.75 -84.72 -3.03
N LYS A 237 46.58 -83.70 -3.26
CA LYS A 237 48.03 -83.85 -3.37
C LYS A 237 48.66 -84.32 -2.05
N THR A 238 48.25 -83.79 -0.90
CA THR A 238 48.76 -84.27 0.41
C THR A 238 48.42 -85.73 0.66
N ASN A 239 47.27 -86.20 0.17
CA ASN A 239 46.85 -87.60 0.32
C ASN A 239 47.56 -88.56 -0.65
N THR A 240 48.03 -88.08 -1.81
CA THR A 240 48.75 -88.91 -2.80
C THR A 240 50.27 -88.94 -2.59
N CYS A 241 50.85 -87.96 -1.89
CA CYS A 241 52.29 -87.91 -1.62
C CYS A 241 52.78 -88.77 -0.43
N GLN A 242 51.92 -89.58 0.19
CA GLN A 242 52.33 -90.45 1.31
C GLN A 242 53.02 -91.76 0.87
N GLY A 243 53.14 -92.02 -0.45
CA GLY A 243 53.58 -93.32 -0.98
C GLY A 243 54.89 -93.37 -1.78
N GLN A 244 55.44 -92.26 -2.32
CA GLN A 244 56.65 -92.36 -3.17
C GLN A 244 57.59 -91.16 -3.04
N ASN A 245 58.85 -91.47 -2.72
CA ASN A 245 60.01 -90.58 -2.84
C ASN A 245 60.26 -90.24 -4.32
N ALA A 246 59.84 -89.07 -4.78
CA ALA A 246 60.45 -88.41 -5.93
C ALA A 246 60.16 -86.90 -5.93
N ARG A 247 61.24 -86.13 -5.83
CA ARG A 247 61.30 -84.67 -5.98
C ARG A 247 60.67 -84.26 -7.33
N SER A 248 59.47 -83.69 -7.30
CA SER A 248 59.02 -82.76 -8.34
C SER A 248 58.50 -81.48 -7.68
N SER A 249 59.35 -80.45 -7.71
CA SER A 249 59.09 -79.12 -7.19
C SER A 249 58.08 -78.41 -8.09
N TRP A 250 56.80 -78.68 -7.88
CA TRP A 250 55.72 -77.87 -8.45
C TRP A 250 55.45 -76.67 -7.53
N THR A 251 55.93 -75.50 -7.92
CA THR A 251 55.50 -74.22 -7.34
C THR A 251 54.13 -73.88 -7.90
N LEU A 252 53.11 -73.87 -7.04
CA LEU A 252 51.80 -73.29 -7.33
C LEU A 252 51.99 -71.86 -7.88
N PRO A 253 51.31 -71.46 -8.98
CA PRO A 253 51.60 -70.20 -9.68
C PRO A 253 51.18 -68.94 -8.90
N ALA A 254 50.58 -69.05 -7.71
CA ALA A 254 50.34 -67.90 -6.84
C ALA A 254 50.44 -68.31 -5.37
N LYS A 255 51.23 -67.56 -4.59
CA LYS A 255 51.30 -67.73 -3.13
C LYS A 255 49.93 -67.37 -2.53
N PRO A 256 49.33 -68.17 -1.63
CA PRO A 256 48.02 -67.90 -1.00
C PRO A 256 47.87 -66.49 -0.40
N VAL A 257 49.00 -65.89 -0.01
CA VAL A 257 49.11 -64.53 0.52
C VAL A 257 48.64 -63.46 -0.49
N GLN A 258 48.90 -63.64 -1.79
CA GLN A 258 48.49 -62.68 -2.82
C GLN A 258 46.97 -62.68 -3.03
N MET A 259 46.32 -63.85 -2.97
CA MET A 259 44.85 -63.94 -3.11
C MET A 259 44.12 -63.34 -1.89
N LYS A 260 44.64 -63.56 -0.67
CA LYS A 260 44.08 -62.96 0.56
C LYS A 260 44.18 -61.43 0.57
N SER A 261 45.28 -60.87 0.04
CA SER A 261 45.44 -59.42 -0.16
C SER A 261 44.44 -58.87 -1.18
N MET A 262 44.17 -59.60 -2.25
CA MET A 262 43.21 -59.20 -3.28
C MET A 262 41.77 -59.16 -2.73
N ILE A 263 41.35 -60.18 -1.99
CA ILE A 263 40.02 -60.22 -1.34
C ILE A 263 39.86 -59.09 -0.32
N LYS A 264 40.92 -58.79 0.46
CA LYS A 264 40.88 -57.68 1.42
C LYS A 264 40.74 -56.32 0.70
N ARG A 265 41.37 -56.15 -0.47
CA ARG A 265 41.22 -54.95 -1.30
C ARG A 265 39.81 -54.85 -1.90
N LEU A 266 39.24 -55.95 -2.38
CA LEU A 266 37.86 -55.99 -2.91
C LEU A 266 36.82 -55.64 -1.82
N ARG A 267 36.92 -56.22 -0.62
CA ARG A 267 36.03 -55.85 0.50
C ARG A 267 36.19 -54.40 0.95
N LYS A 268 37.40 -53.84 0.87
CA LYS A 268 37.63 -52.42 1.17
C LYS A 268 36.95 -51.52 0.13
N MET A 269 36.97 -51.90 -1.15
CA MET A 269 36.24 -51.20 -2.21
C MET A 269 34.72 -51.33 -2.04
N GLU A 270 34.22 -52.51 -1.65
CA GLU A 270 32.79 -52.72 -1.36
C GLU A 270 32.29 -51.83 -0.21
N MET A 271 33.04 -51.72 0.88
CA MET A 271 32.70 -50.81 2.00
C MET A 271 32.74 -49.34 1.58
N ALA A 272 33.75 -48.92 0.80
CA ALA A 272 33.85 -47.54 0.32
C ALA A 272 32.72 -47.16 -0.65
N LEU A 273 32.13 -48.13 -1.36
CA LEU A 273 30.96 -47.93 -2.23
C LEU A 273 29.62 -47.96 -1.46
N GLY A 274 29.63 -48.33 -0.18
CA GLY A 274 28.43 -48.45 0.67
C GLY A 274 28.20 -47.27 1.63
N GLU A 275 29.15 -46.34 1.74
CA GLU A 275 28.95 -45.10 2.51
C GLU A 275 28.00 -44.16 1.75
N VAL A 276 26.74 -44.12 2.19
CA VAL A 276 25.71 -43.25 1.64
C VAL A 276 25.79 -41.90 2.34
N CYS A 277 26.11 -40.83 1.59
CA CYS A 277 25.96 -39.47 2.07
C CYS A 277 24.47 -39.14 2.23
N VAL A 278 24.04 -38.83 3.46
CA VAL A 278 22.69 -38.34 3.74
C VAL A 278 22.67 -36.82 3.58
N LEU A 279 21.76 -36.32 2.76
CA LEU A 279 21.48 -34.89 2.61
C LEU A 279 20.76 -34.36 3.85
N GLU A 280 21.40 -33.47 4.60
CA GLU A 280 20.77 -32.76 5.72
C GLU A 280 20.05 -31.50 5.19
N THR A 281 18.74 -31.43 5.37
CA THR A 281 17.91 -30.31 4.92
C THR A 281 17.91 -29.19 5.95
N VAL A 282 18.52 -28.06 5.62
CA VAL A 282 18.40 -26.83 6.41
C VAL A 282 17.06 -26.13 6.08
N ASN A 283 16.21 -25.94 7.08
CA ASN A 283 14.98 -25.15 6.96
C ASN A 283 15.30 -23.66 6.94
N CYS A 284 15.01 -22.95 5.84
CA CYS A 284 15.07 -21.49 5.77
C CYS A 284 13.73 -20.88 5.32
N ILE A 285 13.37 -19.73 5.90
CA ILE A 285 12.05 -19.09 5.75
C ILE A 285 11.95 -18.24 4.45
N ARG A 286 13.07 -17.86 3.79
CA ARG A 286 13.04 -17.12 2.52
C ARG A 286 14.21 -17.48 1.59
N ALA A 287 13.91 -17.71 0.30
CA ALA A 287 14.86 -18.12 -0.73
C ALA A 287 15.68 -16.92 -1.31
N PRO A 288 16.92 -17.17 -1.82
CA PRO A 288 17.59 -18.47 -1.96
C PRO A 288 18.55 -18.80 -0.80
N CYS A 289 18.48 -20.04 -0.29
CA CYS A 289 19.46 -20.57 0.67
C CYS A 289 20.77 -20.96 -0.04
N PRO A 290 21.94 -20.85 0.62
CA PRO A 290 23.21 -21.28 0.05
C PRO A 290 23.28 -22.80 -0.17
N ILE A 291 24.19 -23.19 -1.06
CA ILE A 291 24.32 -24.50 -1.72
C ILE A 291 24.61 -25.62 -0.70
N GLN A 292 23.91 -26.75 -0.88
CA GLN A 292 24.06 -28.01 -0.15
C GLN A 292 25.54 -28.45 -0.12
N THR A 293 26.11 -28.62 1.06
CA THR A 293 27.51 -29.06 1.23
C THR A 293 27.56 -30.40 1.96
N CYS A 294 28.25 -31.38 1.36
CA CYS A 294 28.53 -32.67 1.98
C CYS A 294 29.69 -32.51 2.97
N VAL A 295 29.45 -32.72 4.26
CA VAL A 295 30.54 -32.80 5.25
C VAL A 295 30.88 -34.27 5.46
N ALA A 296 32.11 -34.66 5.12
CA ALA A 296 32.65 -35.95 5.50
C ALA A 296 32.78 -36.01 7.02
N THR A 297 32.31 -37.07 7.65
CA THR A 297 32.53 -37.34 9.07
C THR A 297 33.98 -37.76 9.27
N SER A 298 34.90 -36.79 9.24
CA SER A 298 36.31 -37.02 9.58
C SER A 298 36.71 -36.15 10.77
N SER A 299 36.90 -36.85 11.87
CA SER A 299 37.77 -36.50 12.98
C SER A 299 39.10 -35.88 12.51
N GLY A 300 39.41 -34.70 13.05
CA GLY A 300 40.78 -34.22 13.26
C GLY A 300 41.47 -33.53 12.06
N SER A 301 41.40 -32.20 12.01
CA SER A 301 42.52 -31.38 11.52
C SER A 301 42.39 -29.95 12.05
N ALA A 302 43.05 -29.69 13.17
CA ALA A 302 43.25 -28.36 13.73
C ALA A 302 44.16 -27.55 12.81
N ASN A 303 43.63 -26.50 12.18
CA ASN A 303 44.44 -25.43 11.61
C ASN A 303 43.98 -24.10 12.22
N SER A 304 44.93 -23.50 12.95
CA SER A 304 44.99 -22.15 13.53
C SER A 304 44.00 -21.12 12.96
N THR A 305 42.87 -20.95 13.63
CA THR A 305 41.91 -19.86 13.45
C THR A 305 42.38 -18.62 14.23
N VAL A 306 43.23 -17.80 13.62
CA VAL A 306 43.59 -16.48 14.16
C VAL A 306 43.02 -15.44 13.18
N CYS A 307 42.05 -14.65 13.64
CA CYS A 307 41.51 -13.56 12.82
C CYS A 307 42.59 -12.49 12.58
N SER A 308 42.75 -12.04 11.33
CA SER A 308 43.74 -11.02 10.94
C SER A 308 43.16 -9.61 10.72
N MET A 309 41.85 -9.42 10.87
CA MET A 309 41.16 -8.14 10.64
C MET A 309 41.34 -7.15 11.81
N GLU A 310 41.68 -5.90 11.50
CA GLU A 310 41.70 -4.79 12.47
C GLU A 310 40.27 -4.26 12.69
N CYS A 311 39.77 -4.39 13.92
CA CYS A 311 38.46 -3.89 14.35
C CYS A 311 38.59 -2.61 15.17
N GLY A 312 37.49 -1.86 15.33
CA GLY A 312 37.45 -0.62 16.12
C GLY A 312 37.67 -0.84 17.63
N GLU A 313 37.88 0.25 18.38
CA GLU A 313 38.24 0.22 19.82
C GLU A 313 37.27 -0.54 20.73
N PHE A 314 36.02 -0.74 20.31
CA PHE A 314 34.98 -1.47 21.06
C PHE A 314 34.47 -2.71 20.30
N GLN A 315 35.30 -3.27 19.42
CA GLN A 315 34.94 -4.40 18.59
C GLN A 315 36.02 -5.48 18.65
N GLU A 316 35.59 -6.74 18.62
CA GLU A 316 36.46 -7.91 18.60
C GLU A 316 36.25 -8.68 17.31
N CYS A 317 37.34 -9.16 16.69
CA CYS A 317 37.21 -9.96 15.50
C CYS A 317 36.80 -11.40 15.81
N GLN A 318 35.79 -11.89 15.10
CA GLN A 318 35.33 -13.28 15.16
C GLN A 318 35.26 -13.91 13.78
N ILE A 319 35.34 -15.24 13.73
CA ILE A 319 35.26 -16.03 12.50
C ILE A 319 33.89 -16.71 12.46
N TYR A 320 33.13 -16.49 11.39
CA TYR A 320 31.83 -17.11 11.20
C TYR A 320 32.03 -18.58 10.78
N ALA A 321 31.75 -19.51 11.71
CA ALA A 321 31.99 -20.94 11.54
C ALA A 321 31.44 -21.57 10.23
N PRO A 322 30.30 -21.11 9.65
CA PRO A 322 29.76 -21.71 8.43
C PRO A 322 30.54 -21.44 7.14
N ASP A 323 31.18 -20.27 7.00
CA ASP A 323 31.88 -19.89 5.76
C ASP A 323 33.35 -19.49 5.99
N GLY A 324 33.78 -19.42 7.25
CA GLY A 324 35.13 -18.98 7.63
C GLY A 324 35.38 -17.50 7.44
N SER A 325 34.34 -16.67 7.22
CA SER A 325 34.49 -15.23 7.06
C SER A 325 34.80 -14.53 8.38
N GLU A 326 35.71 -13.55 8.32
CA GLU A 326 36.07 -12.70 9.46
C GLU A 326 35.10 -11.51 9.55
N TYR A 327 34.62 -11.20 10.76
CA TYR A 327 33.76 -10.04 11.01
C TYR A 327 34.06 -9.41 12.38
N CYS A 328 33.82 -8.11 12.50
CA CYS A 328 33.94 -7.38 13.77
C CYS A 328 32.61 -7.44 14.54
N ALA A 329 32.64 -8.01 15.74
CA ALA A 329 31.51 -8.05 16.66
C ALA A 329 31.66 -6.98 17.74
N ASP A 330 30.56 -6.34 18.12
CA ASP A 330 30.57 -5.39 19.23
C ASP A 330 30.79 -6.10 20.57
N VAL A 331 31.61 -5.49 21.44
CA VAL A 331 31.85 -5.96 22.81
C VAL A 331 31.54 -4.86 23.83
N CYS A 332 30.95 -5.25 24.96
CA CYS A 332 30.72 -4.37 26.09
C CYS A 332 31.96 -4.35 26.99
N ILE A 333 32.79 -3.31 26.85
CA ILE A 333 34.00 -3.08 27.66
C ILE A 333 33.81 -1.78 28.48
N GLU A 334 34.48 -1.68 29.63
CA GLU A 334 34.51 -0.47 30.46
C GLU A 334 34.92 0.76 29.63
N GLY A 335 34.10 1.81 29.66
CA GLY A 335 34.32 3.04 28.90
C GLY A 335 33.55 3.14 27.58
N ARG A 336 32.89 2.06 27.12
CA ARG A 336 32.00 2.13 25.94
C ARG A 336 30.77 3.00 26.18
N CYS A 337 30.18 2.90 27.37
CA CYS A 337 29.03 3.69 27.79
C CYS A 337 29.43 4.73 28.86
N PRO A 338 28.80 5.92 28.89
CA PRO A 338 29.06 6.93 29.92
C PRO A 338 28.69 6.44 31.34
N LYS A 339 29.18 7.12 32.39
CA LYS A 339 28.90 6.72 33.77
C LYS A 339 27.39 6.79 34.06
N GLY A 340 26.79 5.69 34.51
CA GLY A 340 25.36 5.58 34.86
C GLY A 340 24.47 4.84 33.86
N VAL A 341 25.03 4.30 32.77
CA VAL A 341 24.36 3.41 31.82
C VAL A 341 25.05 2.04 31.78
N THR A 342 24.26 0.97 31.70
CA THR A 342 24.74 -0.41 31.52
C THR A 342 24.83 -0.75 30.03
N CYS A 343 25.90 -1.44 29.63
CA CYS A 343 26.08 -1.90 28.27
C CYS A 343 25.52 -3.32 28.14
N GLU A 344 24.58 -3.53 27.21
CA GLU A 344 24.02 -4.85 26.91
C GLU A 344 24.18 -5.15 25.41
N LEU A 345 24.57 -6.39 25.09
CA LEU A 345 24.63 -6.87 23.71
C LEU A 345 23.24 -7.35 23.28
N GLN A 346 22.64 -6.66 22.32
CA GLN A 346 21.33 -7.01 21.78
C GLN A 346 21.48 -7.78 20.46
N GLU A 347 20.88 -8.97 20.39
CA GLU A 347 20.82 -9.74 19.15
C GLU A 347 19.95 -9.00 18.11
N VAL A 348 20.50 -8.80 16.92
CA VAL A 348 19.79 -8.15 15.81
C VAL A 348 19.44 -9.17 14.72
N GLN A 349 18.23 -9.07 14.19
CA GLN A 349 17.85 -9.83 13.01
C GLN A 349 18.30 -9.09 11.75
N CYS A 350 19.33 -9.61 11.10
CA CYS A 350 19.86 -9.04 9.87
C CYS A 350 19.43 -9.85 8.64
N ILE A 351 19.41 -9.20 7.47
CA ILE A 351 18.96 -9.82 6.21
C ILE A 351 20.03 -10.78 5.65
N ARG A 352 21.30 -10.64 6.06
CA ARG A 352 22.45 -11.44 5.61
C ARG A 352 23.39 -11.75 6.78
N ALA A 353 23.64 -13.02 7.05
CA ALA A 353 24.60 -13.46 8.08
C ALA A 353 26.05 -13.08 7.71
N PRO A 354 26.95 -12.88 8.70
CA PRO A 354 26.73 -12.96 10.14
C PRO A 354 25.94 -11.76 10.70
N CYS A 355 25.07 -12.01 11.69
CA CYS A 355 24.37 -10.96 12.45
C CYS A 355 25.07 -10.77 13.81
N PRO A 356 26.17 -10.00 13.88
CA PRO A 356 26.80 -9.72 15.17
C PRO A 356 25.81 -9.00 16.09
N PRO A 357 25.78 -9.32 17.39
CA PRO A 357 25.01 -8.53 18.35
C PRO A 357 25.55 -7.10 18.40
N VAL A 358 24.66 -6.14 18.67
CA VAL A 358 25.01 -4.72 18.75
C VAL A 358 24.98 -4.29 20.22
N ALA A 359 26.00 -3.56 20.66
CA ALA A 359 26.01 -3.05 22.03
C ALA A 359 25.11 -1.82 22.19
N VAL A 360 24.19 -1.88 23.14
CA VAL A 360 23.25 -0.82 23.47
C VAL A 360 23.47 -0.37 24.91
N CYS A 361 23.56 0.93 25.13
CA CYS A 361 23.69 1.52 26.48
C CYS A 361 22.30 1.81 27.04
N ASN A 362 21.85 1.03 28.02
CA ASN A 362 20.56 1.17 28.68
C ASN A 362 20.70 1.91 30.01
N ASN A 363 19.79 2.84 30.30
CA ASN A 363 19.69 3.46 31.62
C ASN A 363 19.01 2.46 32.56
N GLU A 364 19.56 2.21 33.76
CA GLU A 364 18.92 1.34 34.77
C GLU A 364 17.54 1.84 35.25
N ALA A 365 17.05 2.98 34.74
CA ALA A 365 15.77 3.59 35.12
C ALA A 365 14.52 2.98 34.46
N THR A 366 14.62 2.02 33.53
CA THR A 366 13.45 1.50 32.79
C THR A 366 13.10 0.02 33.02
N ALA A 367 13.74 -0.67 33.98
CA ALA A 367 13.48 -2.10 34.25
C ALA A 367 12.38 -2.37 35.31
N GLN A 368 11.51 -1.41 35.62
CA GLN A 368 10.29 -1.63 36.41
C GLN A 368 9.11 -0.95 35.73
N GLY A 369 8.46 -1.63 34.78
CA GLY A 369 7.28 -1.10 34.12
C GLY A 369 6.84 -1.85 32.88
N ASN A 370 6.49 -3.12 33.03
CA ASN A 370 5.35 -3.75 32.36
C ASN A 370 5.01 -5.08 33.02
#